data_AF-A0A920CAI8-F1
#
_entry.id   AF-A0A920CAI8-F1
#
_cell.length_a   1.000
_cell.length_b   1.000
_cell.length_c   1.000
_cell.angle_alpha   90.00
_cell.angle_beta   90.00
_cell.angle_gamma   90.00
#
_symmetry.space_group_name_H-M   'P 1'
#
loop_
_entity.id
_entity.type
_entity.pdbx_description
1 polymer ?
#
loop_
_entity_poly.entity_id
_entity_poly.type
_entity_poly.pdbx_seq_one_letter_code
_entity_poly.pdbx_strand_id
1 'polypeptide(L)'
;MEAFEQLHPNIPWQRLTTPYGRGTDIPRLIETGQFESLAELAEHQGTLWQVTPWVLLELLRGLELRGPKEAASGEIRVCLNVASALSDQDLELEHPVTSMNELLNEKYLWPEDEEEDELEWERGEPAGYDPEAFFSYYYYSDFLLKQARPLFEDIMRVNPDLAPEVLELLELLK
;
A
#
# COMPACT_ATOMS: atom_id res chain seq x y z
N MET A 1 -11.08 -8.83 13.30
CA MET A 1 -10.22 -9.97 13.69
C MET A 1 -10.01 -10.97 12.56
N GLU A 2 -10.94 -11.19 11.63
CA GLU A 2 -10.74 -12.11 10.48
C GLU A 2 -10.30 -11.42 9.16
N ALA A 3 -10.20 -10.09 9.11
CA ALA A 3 -10.09 -9.34 7.85
C ALA A 3 -8.78 -9.55 7.08
N PHE A 4 -7.67 -9.80 7.78
CA PHE A 4 -6.35 -9.92 7.15
C PHE A 4 -5.74 -11.32 7.25
N GLU A 5 -6.35 -12.28 7.97
CA GLU A 5 -5.77 -13.62 8.18
C GLU A 5 -5.71 -14.48 6.90
N GLN A 6 -6.52 -14.19 5.88
CA GLN A 6 -6.60 -15.00 4.67
C GLN A 6 -5.62 -14.57 3.56
N LEU A 7 -4.93 -13.44 3.71
CA LEU A 7 -3.97 -12.93 2.73
C LEU A 7 -2.54 -13.21 3.21
N HIS A 8 -2.03 -14.44 3.05
CA HIS A 8 -0.59 -14.72 3.12
C HIS A 8 0.03 -14.94 1.73
N PRO A 9 -0.08 -13.98 0.79
CA PRO A 9 0.62 -14.13 -0.47
C PRO A 9 2.13 -14.07 -0.23
N ASN A 10 2.86 -14.93 -0.92
CA ASN A 10 4.29 -14.74 -1.08
C ASN A 10 4.49 -13.56 -2.03
N ILE A 11 4.60 -12.35 -1.49
CA ILE A 11 4.67 -11.11 -2.29
C ILE A 11 6.02 -11.10 -3.03
N PRO A 12 6.04 -11.11 -4.37
CA PRO A 12 7.28 -11.12 -5.14
C PRO A 12 7.83 -9.70 -5.26
N TRP A 13 8.32 -9.12 -4.16
CA TRP A 13 8.74 -7.71 -4.06
C TRP A 13 9.67 -7.24 -5.18
N GLN A 14 10.60 -8.10 -5.62
CA GLN A 14 11.52 -7.82 -6.73
C GLN A 14 10.82 -7.61 -8.08
N ARG A 15 9.60 -8.14 -8.23
CA ARG A 15 8.79 -8.09 -9.46
C ARG A 15 7.69 -7.03 -9.39
N LEU A 16 7.63 -6.26 -8.30
CA LEU A 16 6.68 -5.17 -8.10
C LEU A 16 7.42 -3.84 -8.19
N THR A 17 6.83 -2.88 -8.90
CA THR A 17 7.43 -1.57 -9.16
C THR A 17 7.13 -0.54 -8.07
N THR A 18 8.09 0.36 -7.90
CA THR A 18 8.07 1.55 -7.05
C THR A 18 8.46 2.76 -7.93
N PRO A 19 8.30 4.01 -7.45
CA PRO A 19 8.76 5.18 -8.21
C PRO A 19 10.26 5.19 -8.50
N TYR A 20 11.05 4.36 -7.79
CA TYR A 20 12.51 4.32 -7.88
C TYR A 20 13.04 2.94 -8.25
N GLY A 21 12.23 2.09 -8.91
CA GLY A 21 12.63 0.77 -9.40
C GLY A 21 11.77 -0.35 -8.83
N ARG A 22 12.36 -1.29 -8.10
CA ARG A 22 11.69 -2.48 -7.54
C ARG A 22 11.37 -2.37 -6.06
N GLY A 23 10.45 -3.20 -5.59
CA GLY A 23 10.03 -3.28 -4.19
C GLY A 23 11.00 -4.05 -3.28
N THR A 24 12.16 -4.50 -3.76
CA THR A 24 13.07 -5.43 -3.07
C THR A 24 13.47 -5.00 -1.65
N ASP A 25 13.59 -3.69 -1.40
CA ASP A 25 13.95 -3.16 -0.09
C ASP A 25 12.79 -3.09 0.91
N ILE A 26 11.53 -3.19 0.46
CA ILE A 26 10.34 -2.95 1.28
C ILE A 26 10.30 -3.83 2.55
N PRO A 27 10.54 -5.16 2.50
CA PRO A 27 10.56 -5.99 3.71
C PRO A 27 11.54 -5.47 4.76
N ARG A 28 12.76 -5.09 4.33
CA ARG A 28 13.79 -4.54 5.21
C ARG A 28 13.38 -3.19 5.78
N LEU A 29 12.76 -2.31 4.99
CA LEU A 29 12.28 -1.01 5.46
C LEU A 29 11.19 -1.15 6.52
N ILE A 30 10.26 -2.10 6.36
CA ILE A 30 9.23 -2.43 7.36
C ILE A 30 9.89 -2.93 8.64
N GLU A 31 10.77 -3.95 8.55
CA GLU A 31 11.44 -4.53 9.74
C GLU A 31 12.29 -3.51 10.51
N THR A 32 12.91 -2.57 9.81
CA THR A 32 13.80 -1.57 10.41
C THR A 32 13.10 -0.26 10.77
N GLY A 33 11.79 -0.13 10.50
CA GLY A 33 11.01 1.06 10.80
C GLY A 33 11.38 2.30 9.98
N GLN A 34 11.91 2.12 8.76
CA GLN A 34 12.28 3.21 7.85
C GLN A 34 11.05 3.71 7.08
N PHE A 35 10.08 4.24 7.81
CA PHE A 35 8.75 4.56 7.29
C PHE A 35 8.71 5.76 6.34
N GLU A 36 9.66 6.70 6.44
CA GLU A 36 9.76 7.81 5.47
C GLU A 36 10.07 7.28 4.07
N SER A 37 11.12 6.46 3.94
CA SER A 37 11.45 5.79 2.67
C SER A 37 10.32 4.88 2.21
N LEU A 38 9.66 4.17 3.13
CA LEU A 38 8.53 3.31 2.79
C LEU A 38 7.34 4.12 2.23
N ALA A 39 7.06 5.30 2.78
CA ALA A 39 6.02 6.19 2.30
C ALA A 39 6.31 6.66 0.87
N GLU A 40 7.55 7.06 0.59
CA GLU A 40 7.98 7.47 -0.76
C GLU A 40 7.88 6.34 -1.80
N LEU A 41 8.07 5.08 -1.39
CA LEU A 41 7.92 3.93 -2.30
C LEU A 41 6.46 3.54 -2.53
N ALA A 42 5.59 3.74 -1.53
CA ALA A 42 4.18 3.43 -1.61
C ALA A 42 3.37 4.54 -2.32
N GLU A 43 3.80 5.78 -2.25
CA GLU A 43 3.13 6.91 -2.88
C GLU A 43 4.17 7.94 -3.31
N HIS A 44 4.04 8.45 -4.54
CA HIS A 44 4.85 9.56 -4.99
C HIS A 44 4.06 10.54 -5.86
N GLN A 45 4.03 11.81 -5.44
CA GLN A 45 3.38 12.92 -6.16
C GLN A 45 1.90 12.67 -6.48
N GLY A 46 1.17 12.09 -5.52
CA GLY A 46 -0.26 11.76 -5.64
C GLY A 46 -0.55 10.49 -6.43
N THR A 47 0.48 9.73 -6.82
CA THR A 47 0.35 8.48 -7.58
C THR A 47 0.65 7.28 -6.69
N LEU A 48 -0.27 6.33 -6.65
CA LEU A 48 -0.05 5.01 -6.05
C LEU A 48 0.65 4.09 -7.06
N TRP A 49 1.56 3.26 -6.55
CA TRP A 49 2.40 2.36 -7.31
C TRP A 49 1.96 0.90 -7.11
N GLN A 50 2.51 0.00 -7.92
CA GLN A 50 2.18 -1.41 -7.86
C GLN A 50 2.38 -2.03 -6.46
N VAL A 51 3.35 -1.53 -5.69
CA VAL A 51 3.62 -1.98 -4.31
C VAL A 51 2.63 -1.48 -3.26
N THR A 52 1.88 -0.40 -3.51
CA THR A 52 1.11 0.32 -2.48
C THR A 52 0.15 -0.56 -1.67
N PRO A 53 -0.77 -1.33 -2.29
CA PRO A 53 -1.73 -2.11 -1.52
C PRO A 53 -1.00 -3.18 -0.67
N TRP A 54 0.13 -3.70 -1.15
CA TRP A 54 0.94 -4.69 -0.43
C TRP A 54 1.69 -4.10 0.76
N VAL A 55 2.22 -2.89 0.62
CA VAL A 55 2.82 -2.14 1.74
C VAL A 55 1.80 -1.93 2.85
N LEU A 56 0.60 -1.47 2.49
CA LEU A 56 -0.49 -1.29 3.45
C LEU A 56 -0.88 -2.61 4.13
N LEU A 57 -1.03 -3.69 3.35
CA LEU A 57 -1.39 -5.00 3.89
C LEU A 57 -0.38 -5.46 4.96
N GLU A 58 0.92 -5.42 4.66
CA GLU A 58 1.95 -5.86 5.60
C GLU A 58 2.06 -4.94 6.83
N LEU A 59 1.97 -3.62 6.65
CA LEU A 59 1.97 -2.67 7.76
C LEU A 59 0.78 -2.88 8.70
N LEU A 60 -0.43 -2.97 8.15
CA LEU A 60 -1.66 -3.12 8.94
C LEU A 60 -1.66 -4.45 9.70
N ARG A 61 -1.21 -5.55 9.07
CA ARG A 61 -1.06 -6.84 9.74
C ARG A 61 -0.02 -6.80 10.85
N GLY A 62 1.14 -6.21 10.58
CA GLY A 62 2.18 -6.04 11.58
C GLY A 62 1.68 -5.23 12.79
N LEU A 63 0.89 -4.19 12.53
CA LEU A 63 0.31 -3.34 13.55
C LEU A 63 -0.80 -4.04 14.35
N GLU A 64 -1.67 -4.82 13.70
CA GLU A 64 -2.67 -5.66 14.40
C GLU A 64 -1.99 -6.69 15.31
N LEU A 65 -0.91 -7.31 14.85
CA LEU A 65 -0.18 -8.33 15.61
C LEU A 65 0.56 -7.76 16.82
N ARG A 66 1.22 -6.59 16.67
CA ARG A 66 1.91 -5.90 17.77
C ARG A 66 0.93 -5.21 18.71
N GLY A 67 -0.22 -4.82 18.18
CA GLY A 67 -1.32 -4.19 18.89
C GLY A 67 -1.25 -2.65 18.89
N PRO A 68 -2.39 -1.97 19.12
CA PRO A 68 -2.53 -0.51 18.97
C PRO A 68 -1.53 0.35 19.74
N LYS A 69 -1.04 -0.12 20.89
CA LYS A 69 -0.07 0.62 21.73
C LYS A 69 1.31 0.74 21.09
N GLU A 70 1.68 -0.22 20.27
CA GLU A 70 2.99 -0.28 19.61
C GLU A 70 3.01 0.51 18.29
N ALA A 71 1.92 1.20 17.93
CA ALA A 71 1.85 2.00 16.72
C ALA A 71 2.95 3.07 16.70
N ALA A 72 3.69 3.15 15.61
CA ALA A 72 4.65 4.22 15.38
C ALA A 72 4.04 5.34 14.52
N SER A 73 4.42 6.59 14.78
CA SER A 73 3.97 7.75 13.98
C SER A 73 4.27 7.57 12.48
N GLY A 74 5.40 6.96 12.14
CA GLY A 74 5.76 6.67 10.74
C GLY A 74 4.78 5.73 10.05
N GLU A 75 4.23 4.73 10.73
CA GLU A 75 3.22 3.82 10.16
C GLU A 75 1.93 4.56 9.82
N ILE A 76 1.49 5.43 10.74
CA ILE A 76 0.32 6.28 10.54
C ILE A 76 0.56 7.25 9.37
N ARG A 77 1.78 7.79 9.25
CA ARG A 77 2.15 8.68 8.15
C ARG A 77 2.10 7.97 6.79
N VAL A 78 2.57 6.73 6.68
CA VAL A 78 2.44 5.94 5.43
C VAL A 78 0.96 5.80 5.06
N CYS A 79 0.11 5.41 6.03
CA CYS A 79 -1.34 5.28 5.79
C CYS A 79 -1.97 6.61 5.37
N LEU A 80 -1.56 7.71 6.00
CA LEU A 80 -2.06 9.05 5.71
C LEU A 80 -1.69 9.50 4.30
N ASN A 81 -0.43 9.34 3.87
CA ASN A 81 -0.01 9.72 2.53
C ASN A 81 -0.81 8.98 1.46
N VAL A 82 -1.05 7.68 1.65
CA VAL A 82 -1.89 6.89 0.74
C VAL A 82 -3.34 7.36 0.78
N ALA A 83 -3.91 7.64 1.96
CA ALA A 83 -5.27 8.17 2.10
C ALA A 83 -5.44 9.55 1.43
N SER A 84 -4.44 10.42 1.53
CA SER A 84 -4.44 11.73 0.88
C SER A 84 -4.42 11.58 -0.64
N ALA A 85 -3.53 10.74 -1.17
CA ALA A 85 -3.48 10.45 -2.59
C ALA A 85 -4.80 9.84 -3.12
N LEU A 86 -5.51 9.05 -2.32
CA LEU A 86 -6.84 8.55 -2.67
C LEU A 86 -7.90 9.66 -2.72
N SER A 87 -7.85 10.61 -1.79
CA SER A 87 -8.85 11.69 -1.70
C SER A 87 -8.77 12.73 -2.83
N ASP A 88 -7.60 12.88 -3.43
CA ASP A 88 -7.37 13.83 -4.53
C ASP A 88 -7.79 13.27 -5.90
N GLN A 89 -8.20 12.00 -5.95
CA GLN A 89 -8.50 11.28 -7.19
C GLN A 89 -10.00 11.22 -7.43
N ASP A 90 -10.47 11.84 -8.50
CA ASP A 90 -11.85 11.69 -9.01
C ASP A 90 -11.95 10.41 -9.86
N LEU A 91 -11.65 9.27 -9.22
CA LEU A 91 -11.70 7.97 -9.86
C LEU A 91 -13.09 7.36 -9.63
N GLU A 92 -13.88 7.26 -10.70
CA GLU A 92 -14.92 6.25 -10.80
C GLU A 92 -14.21 4.89 -10.81
N LEU A 93 -13.97 4.31 -9.62
CA LEU A 93 -13.31 3.01 -9.42
C LEU A 93 -14.20 1.88 -9.96
N GLU A 94 -14.37 1.85 -11.27
CA GLU A 94 -15.10 0.83 -11.98
C GLU A 94 -14.09 -0.17 -12.55
N HIS A 95 -14.32 -1.46 -12.28
CA HIS A 95 -13.54 -2.60 -12.77
C HIS A 95 -12.18 -2.89 -12.09
N PRO A 96 -12.08 -2.99 -10.74
CA PRO A 96 -10.92 -3.64 -10.14
C PRO A 96 -10.90 -5.15 -10.49
N VAL A 97 -9.73 -5.79 -10.37
CA VAL A 97 -9.64 -7.26 -10.37
C VAL A 97 -10.52 -7.85 -9.27
N THR A 98 -10.88 -9.13 -9.37
CA THR A 98 -11.87 -9.70 -8.43
C THR A 98 -11.28 -9.88 -7.02
N SER A 99 -9.97 -10.15 -6.94
CA SER A 99 -9.25 -10.30 -5.68
C SER A 99 -7.86 -9.65 -5.75
N MET A 100 -7.38 -9.08 -4.64
CA MET A 100 -6.06 -8.46 -4.57
C MET A 100 -4.94 -9.43 -4.97
N ASN A 101 -5.10 -10.73 -4.69
CA ASN A 101 -4.15 -11.77 -5.11
C ASN A 101 -4.02 -11.89 -6.63
N GLU A 102 -5.03 -11.52 -7.41
CA GLU A 102 -4.91 -11.52 -8.88
C GLU A 102 -3.86 -10.53 -9.36
N LEU A 103 -3.55 -9.46 -8.62
CA LEU A 103 -2.46 -8.54 -8.93
C LEU A 103 -1.07 -9.18 -8.84
N LEU A 104 -0.98 -10.41 -8.29
CA LEU A 104 0.24 -11.22 -8.28
C LEU A 104 0.27 -12.28 -9.38
N ASN A 105 -0.70 -12.27 -10.30
CA ASN A 105 -0.65 -13.13 -11.48
C ASN A 105 0.46 -12.67 -12.42
N GLU A 106 1.08 -13.63 -13.12
CA GLU A 106 2.21 -13.41 -14.02
C GLU A 106 2.00 -12.27 -15.02
N LYS A 107 0.77 -12.06 -15.51
CA LYS A 107 0.45 -10.98 -16.47
C LYS A 107 0.69 -9.56 -15.94
N TYR A 108 0.69 -9.37 -14.62
CA TYR A 108 0.91 -8.06 -13.98
C TYR A 108 2.30 -7.93 -13.37
N LEU A 109 3.04 -9.03 -13.26
CA LEU A 109 4.36 -9.02 -12.65
C LEU A 109 5.41 -8.68 -13.70
N TRP A 110 6.38 -7.88 -13.30
CA TRP A 110 7.55 -7.65 -14.12
C TRP A 110 8.46 -8.87 -14.15
N PRO A 111 9.35 -9.03 -15.16
CA PRO A 111 10.37 -10.06 -15.14
C PRO A 111 11.26 -9.98 -13.88
N GLU A 112 11.83 -11.11 -13.47
CA GLU A 112 12.83 -11.12 -12.38
C GLU A 112 14.16 -10.45 -12.79
N ASP A 113 14.45 -10.44 -14.09
CA ASP A 113 15.59 -9.76 -14.65
C ASP A 113 15.27 -8.27 -14.84
N GLU A 114 16.08 -7.40 -14.22
CA GLU A 114 15.92 -5.94 -14.26
C GLU A 114 16.68 -5.30 -15.44
N GLU A 115 17.47 -6.07 -16.21
CA GLU A 115 18.31 -5.53 -17.31
C GLU A 115 17.49 -4.80 -18.39
N GLU A 116 16.24 -5.21 -18.62
CA GLU A 116 15.36 -4.62 -19.63
C GLU A 116 14.34 -3.61 -19.06
N ASP A 117 14.46 -3.20 -17.80
CA ASP A 117 13.44 -2.36 -17.14
C ASP A 117 13.19 -1.03 -17.87
N GLU A 118 14.27 -0.36 -18.30
CA GLU A 118 14.16 0.88 -19.08
C GLU A 118 13.37 0.67 -20.38
N LEU A 119 13.61 -0.45 -21.06
CA LEU A 119 12.93 -0.79 -22.32
C LEU A 119 11.46 -1.15 -22.09
N GLU A 120 11.15 -1.84 -20.98
CA GLU A 120 9.76 -2.18 -20.63
C GLU A 120 8.94 -0.91 -20.33
N TRP A 121 9.51 0.07 -19.63
CA TRP A 121 8.85 1.37 -19.41
C TRP A 121 8.53 2.10 -20.73
N GLU A 122 9.37 1.97 -21.76
CA GLU A 122 9.16 2.59 -23.07
C GLU A 122 8.05 1.95 -23.91
N ARG A 123 7.56 0.76 -23.56
CA ARG A 123 6.54 0.02 -24.34
C ARG A 123 5.13 0.61 -24.25
N GLY A 124 4.90 1.59 -23.39
CA GLY A 124 3.65 2.34 -23.26
C GLY A 124 2.71 1.78 -22.19
N GLU A 125 2.42 0.47 -22.21
CA GLU A 125 1.63 -0.22 -21.18
C GLU A 125 2.47 -1.34 -20.54
N PRO A 126 3.38 -1.00 -19.60
CA PRO A 126 4.17 -2.00 -18.89
C PRO A 126 3.29 -2.90 -18.02
N ALA A 127 3.82 -4.07 -17.64
CA ALA A 127 3.10 -5.04 -16.81
C ALA A 127 2.61 -4.40 -15.50
N GLY A 128 1.33 -4.62 -15.17
CA GLY A 128 0.68 -4.03 -13.99
C GLY A 128 0.17 -2.61 -14.15
N TYR A 129 0.37 -1.98 -15.31
CA TYR A 129 -0.11 -0.62 -15.58
C TYR A 129 -1.21 -0.56 -16.64
N ASP A 130 -1.77 -1.72 -17.01
CA ASP A 130 -3.08 -1.73 -17.67
C ASP A 130 -4.14 -1.10 -16.74
N PRO A 131 -5.21 -0.49 -17.29
CA PRO A 131 -6.19 0.22 -16.47
C PRO A 131 -6.80 -0.62 -15.33
N GLU A 132 -7.06 -1.90 -15.57
CA GLU A 132 -7.65 -2.80 -14.57
C GLU A 132 -6.69 -2.99 -13.37
N ALA A 133 -5.41 -3.27 -13.62
CA ALA A 133 -4.41 -3.38 -12.56
C ALA A 133 -4.18 -2.05 -11.84
N PHE A 134 -4.00 -0.97 -12.59
CA PHE A 134 -3.69 0.35 -12.03
C PHE A 134 -4.83 0.85 -11.12
N PHE A 135 -6.09 0.73 -11.56
CA PHE A 135 -7.25 1.09 -10.71
C PHE A 135 -7.36 0.21 -9.48
N SER A 136 -6.98 -1.06 -9.58
CA SER A 136 -7.00 -1.98 -8.44
C SER A 136 -6.06 -1.54 -7.32
N TYR A 137 -4.95 -0.84 -7.62
CA TYR A 137 -4.05 -0.31 -6.59
C TYR A 137 -4.75 0.71 -5.69
N TYR A 138 -5.54 1.60 -6.27
CA TYR A 138 -6.35 2.56 -5.54
C TYR A 138 -7.50 1.87 -4.80
N TYR A 139 -8.24 1.01 -5.49
CA TYR A 139 -9.37 0.29 -4.90
C TYR A 139 -8.98 -0.52 -3.66
N TYR A 140 -7.93 -1.35 -3.75
CA TYR A 140 -7.51 -2.16 -2.61
C TYR A 140 -6.83 -1.37 -1.51
N SER A 141 -6.13 -0.29 -1.84
CA SER A 141 -5.56 0.61 -0.82
C SER A 141 -6.68 1.28 0.00
N ASP A 142 -7.71 1.81 -0.66
CA ASP A 142 -8.90 2.37 0.01
C ASP A 142 -9.62 1.31 0.84
N PHE A 143 -9.84 0.12 0.26
CA PHE A 143 -10.47 -1.00 0.96
C PHE A 143 -9.71 -1.38 2.24
N LEU A 144 -8.38 -1.57 2.17
CA LEU A 144 -7.56 -1.95 3.32
C LEU A 144 -7.59 -0.89 4.43
N LEU A 145 -7.46 0.39 4.06
CA LEU A 145 -7.51 1.49 5.04
C LEU A 145 -8.89 1.60 5.70
N LYS A 146 -9.98 1.47 4.94
CA LYS A 146 -11.35 1.47 5.49
C LYS A 146 -11.59 0.27 6.41
N GLN A 147 -11.08 -0.91 6.07
CA GLN A 147 -11.16 -2.08 6.96
C GLN A 147 -10.37 -1.88 8.27
N ALA A 148 -9.24 -1.18 8.21
CA ALA A 148 -8.42 -0.88 9.39
C ALA A 148 -8.97 0.26 10.27
N ARG A 149 -10.11 0.86 9.93
CA ARG A 149 -10.72 1.95 10.72
C ARG A 149 -10.83 1.65 12.23
N PRO A 150 -11.31 0.47 12.69
CA PRO A 150 -11.37 0.16 14.12
C PRO A 150 -9.99 0.11 14.79
N LEU A 151 -8.95 -0.32 14.07
CA LEU A 151 -7.57 -0.33 14.55
C LEU A 151 -7.08 1.10 14.79
N PHE A 152 -7.34 2.02 13.85
CA PHE A 152 -6.99 3.43 14.00
C PHE A 152 -7.73 4.08 15.19
N GLU A 153 -9.03 3.82 15.34
CA GLU A 153 -9.81 4.30 16.49
C GLU A 153 -9.23 3.81 17.82
N ASP A 154 -8.78 2.55 17.87
CA ASP A 154 -8.11 2.00 19.04
C ASP A 154 -6.74 2.64 19.31
N ILE A 155 -5.94 2.90 18.27
CA ILE A 155 -4.65 3.59 18.37
C ILE A 155 -4.85 4.98 18.96
N MET A 156 -5.78 5.77 18.41
CA MET A 156 -6.09 7.11 18.91
C MET A 156 -6.49 7.11 20.39
N ARG A 157 -7.22 6.07 20.83
CA ARG A 157 -7.66 5.93 22.22
C ARG A 157 -6.52 5.60 23.18
N VAL A 158 -5.54 4.79 22.76
CA VAL A 158 -4.46 4.31 23.64
C VAL A 158 -3.16 5.10 23.52
N ASN A 159 -2.96 5.82 22.41
CA ASN A 159 -1.78 6.63 22.10
C ASN A 159 -2.18 8.09 21.81
N PRO A 160 -2.34 8.93 22.85
CA PRO A 160 -2.77 10.32 22.69
C PRO A 160 -1.84 11.17 21.82
N ASP A 161 -0.54 10.83 21.77
CA ASP A 161 0.45 11.55 20.97
C ASP A 161 0.24 11.36 19.46
N LEU A 162 -0.42 10.28 19.03
CA LEU A 162 -0.77 10.00 17.63
C LEU A 162 -2.17 10.47 17.25
N ALA A 163 -2.94 10.97 18.22
CA ALA A 163 -4.33 11.33 18.00
C ALA A 163 -4.54 12.37 16.87
N PRO A 164 -3.68 13.40 16.69
CA PRO A 164 -3.83 14.35 15.59
C PRO A 164 -3.73 13.69 14.21
N GLU A 165 -2.67 12.90 13.96
CA GLU A 165 -2.46 12.22 12.68
C GLU A 165 -3.53 11.16 12.41
N VAL A 166 -3.93 10.42 13.45
CA VAL A 166 -4.97 9.40 13.31
C VAL A 166 -6.34 10.03 13.03
N LEU A 167 -6.65 11.18 13.64
CA LEU A 167 -7.89 11.89 13.35
C LEU A 167 -7.93 12.36 11.89
N GLU A 168 -6.83 12.94 11.40
CA GLU A 168 -6.69 13.34 9.99
C GLU A 168 -6.91 12.16 9.05
N LEU A 169 -6.27 11.01 9.33
CA LEU A 169 -6.47 9.78 8.57
C LEU A 169 -7.93 9.36 8.56
N LEU A 170 -8.59 9.31 9.73
CA LEU A 170 -10.00 8.92 9.84
C LEU A 170 -10.95 9.87 9.10
N GLU A 171 -10.58 11.14 8.94
CA GLU A 171 -11.35 12.13 8.18
C GLU A 171 -11.28 11.93 6.68
N LEU A 172 -10.18 11.38 6.17
CA LEU A 172 -9.99 11.02 4.76
C LEU A 172 -10.73 9.71 4.40
N LEU A 173 -10.91 8.81 5.37
CA LEU A 173 -11.57 7.50 5.17
C LEU A 173 -13.10 7.54 5.32
N LYS A 174 -13.75 8.65 4.97
CA LYS A 174 -15.20 8.83 5.08
C LYS A 174 -16.00 8.07 4.03
#